data_AF-A0A2D8AQK5-F1
#
_entry.id   AF-A0A2D8AQK5-F1
#
_cell.length_a   1.000
_cell.length_b   1.000
_cell.length_c   1.000
_cell.angle_alpha   90.00
_cell.angle_beta   90.00
_cell.angle_gamma   90.00
#
_symmetry.space_group_name_H-M   'P 1'
#
loop_
_entity.id
_entity.type
_entity.pdbx_description
1 polymer ?
#
loop_
_entity_poly.entity_id
_entity_poly.type
_entity_poly.pdbx_seq_one_letter_code
_entity_poly.pdbx_strand_id
1 'polypeptide(L)'
;MVDSQLLWCAGLGAWAFAIVMAIKPFHAYLMSRGCEDMVAVYYNRKVAHMVAGGIPLIMCPIVFTDPIYPLLGGVLGSIGLAATHITNRRLWWMQTEQNMNDATFAFMLGISVYVLWHYLDDAWLAILPALFMAYGDGVTGIIRNKLFAKRTKSAWGNLGMAILCIPLGFFIGKYADPSIPIWGAISGAVASFVERYEFGPIDDNVLIVIASSAIIAIGVHLGPLM
;
A
#
# COMPACT_ATOMS: atom_id res chain seq x y z
N MET A 1 -12.84 -30.06 -8.42
CA MET A 1 -13.34 -28.99 -7.52
C MET A 1 -12.43 -27.79 -7.73
N VAL A 2 -12.98 -26.58 -7.84
CA VAL A 2 -12.15 -25.36 -8.00
C VAL A 2 -11.45 -25.09 -6.66
N ASP A 3 -10.16 -24.75 -6.70
CA ASP A 3 -9.40 -24.38 -5.50
C ASP A 3 -10.03 -23.13 -4.86
N SER A 4 -10.32 -23.19 -3.57
CA SER A 4 -10.87 -22.07 -2.79
C SER A 4 -9.97 -20.83 -2.83
N GLN A 5 -8.64 -21.00 -2.88
CA GLN A 5 -7.71 -19.87 -2.98
C GLN A 5 -7.82 -19.19 -4.33
N LEU A 6 -8.02 -19.94 -5.42
CA LEU A 6 -8.26 -19.36 -6.73
C LEU A 6 -9.56 -18.54 -6.76
N LEU A 7 -10.62 -19.01 -6.09
CA LEU A 7 -11.86 -18.25 -5.95
C LEU A 7 -11.66 -16.97 -5.15
N TRP A 8 -10.90 -17.01 -4.05
CA TRP A 8 -10.54 -15.82 -3.28
C TRP A 8 -9.70 -14.84 -4.09
N CYS A 9 -8.71 -15.33 -4.84
CA CYS A 9 -7.89 -14.49 -5.72
C CYS A 9 -8.75 -13.79 -6.77
N ALA A 10 -9.66 -14.50 -7.42
CA ALA A 10 -10.59 -13.92 -8.38
C ALA A 10 -11.54 -12.91 -7.72
N GLY A 11 -12.08 -13.23 -6.54
CA GLY A 11 -12.98 -12.36 -5.79
C GLY A 11 -12.33 -11.06 -5.32
N LEU A 12 -11.11 -11.15 -4.78
CA LEU A 12 -10.32 -9.98 -4.35
C LEU A 12 -9.84 -9.15 -5.54
N GLY A 13 -9.50 -9.78 -6.67
CA GLY A 13 -9.20 -9.08 -7.91
C GLY A 13 -10.43 -8.32 -8.46
N ALA A 14 -11.60 -8.96 -8.45
CA ALA A 14 -12.87 -8.32 -8.84
C ALA A 14 -13.23 -7.18 -7.88
N TRP A 15 -13.00 -7.33 -6.58
CA TRP A 15 -13.15 -6.27 -5.59
C TRP A 15 -12.27 -5.06 -5.95
N ALA A 16 -10.97 -5.28 -6.13
CA ALA A 16 -10.02 -4.20 -6.44
C ALA A 16 -10.43 -3.46 -7.72
N PHE A 17 -10.78 -4.20 -8.78
CA PHE A 17 -11.27 -3.63 -10.02
C PHE A 17 -12.55 -2.82 -9.83
N ALA A 18 -13.55 -3.38 -9.13
CA ALA A 18 -14.82 -2.71 -8.88
C ALA A 18 -14.62 -1.39 -8.12
N ILE A 19 -13.78 -1.38 -7.08
CA ILE A 19 -13.48 -0.16 -6.30
C ILE A 19 -12.78 0.90 -7.17
N VAL A 20 -11.78 0.51 -7.96
CA VAL A 20 -11.09 1.43 -8.88
C VAL A 20 -12.06 2.13 -9.83
N MET A 21 -13.08 1.42 -10.32
CA MET A 21 -14.12 1.99 -11.19
C MET A 21 -15.15 2.80 -10.41
N ALA A 22 -15.59 2.30 -9.25
CA ALA A 22 -16.64 2.88 -8.43
C ALA A 22 -16.23 4.17 -7.71
N ILE A 23 -14.94 4.45 -7.56
CA ILE A 23 -14.45 5.63 -6.85
C ILE A 23 -14.51 6.92 -7.69
N LYS A 24 -14.83 6.83 -8.98
CA LYS A 24 -14.94 7.98 -9.89
C LYS A 24 -15.86 9.12 -9.38
N PRO A 25 -17.04 8.88 -8.79
CA PRO A 25 -17.89 9.95 -8.26
C PRO A 25 -17.24 10.72 -7.10
N PHE A 26 -16.32 10.11 -6.37
CA PHE A 26 -15.61 10.79 -5.28
C PHE A 26 -14.68 11.89 -5.81
N HIS A 27 -14.04 11.68 -6.97
CA HIS A 27 -13.31 12.73 -7.67
C HIS A 27 -14.23 13.92 -8.01
N ALA A 28 -15.39 13.65 -8.62
CA ALA A 28 -16.35 14.69 -8.97
C ALA A 28 -16.86 15.45 -7.74
N TYR A 29 -17.06 14.74 -6.62
CA TYR A 29 -17.39 15.36 -5.33
C TYR A 29 -16.28 16.33 -4.87
N LEU A 30 -15.01 15.93 -4.88
CA LEU A 30 -13.91 16.81 -4.48
C LEU A 30 -13.82 18.06 -5.36
N MET A 31 -13.99 17.90 -6.68
CA MET A 31 -14.06 19.02 -7.63
C MET A 31 -15.22 19.98 -7.32
N SER A 32 -16.40 19.45 -6.98
CA SER A 32 -17.56 20.25 -6.57
C SER A 32 -17.34 21.06 -5.28
N ARG A 33 -16.33 20.69 -4.49
CA ARG A 33 -15.90 21.38 -3.28
C ARG A 33 -14.77 22.38 -3.52
N GLY A 34 -14.39 22.61 -4.79
CA GLY A 34 -13.37 23.57 -5.17
C GLY A 34 -11.94 23.04 -5.10
N CYS A 35 -11.73 21.72 -5.00
CA CYS A 35 -10.39 21.15 -5.15
C CYS A 35 -9.89 21.30 -6.60
N GLU A 36 -8.59 21.54 -6.77
CA GLU A 36 -7.95 21.43 -8.08
C GLU A 36 -7.99 19.98 -8.58
N ASP A 37 -8.07 19.80 -9.91
CA ASP A 37 -8.20 18.48 -10.55
C ASP A 37 -7.09 17.52 -10.11
N MET A 38 -5.83 17.94 -10.22
CA MET A 38 -4.68 17.13 -9.78
C MET A 38 -4.80 16.73 -8.31
N VAL A 39 -5.26 17.61 -7.42
CA VAL A 39 -5.43 17.33 -6.00
C VAL A 39 -6.54 16.29 -5.79
N ALA A 40 -7.65 16.42 -6.51
CA ALA A 40 -8.75 15.46 -6.49
C ALA A 40 -8.27 14.08 -6.97
N VAL A 41 -7.52 14.00 -8.07
CA VAL A 41 -6.91 12.76 -8.59
C VAL A 41 -6.01 12.11 -7.55
N TYR A 42 -5.10 12.88 -6.92
CA TYR A 42 -4.21 12.37 -5.89
C TYR A 42 -4.97 11.83 -4.68
N TYR A 43 -6.00 12.56 -4.22
CA TYR A 43 -6.81 12.12 -3.09
C TYR A 43 -7.54 10.81 -3.43
N ASN A 44 -8.15 10.75 -4.62
CA ASN A 44 -8.86 9.57 -5.08
C ASN A 44 -7.94 8.35 -5.16
N ARG A 45 -6.71 8.54 -5.67
CA ARG A 45 -5.68 7.50 -5.72
C ARG A 45 -5.33 6.96 -4.33
N LYS A 46 -5.15 7.83 -3.33
CA LYS A 46 -4.84 7.41 -1.95
C LYS A 46 -5.96 6.61 -1.32
N VAL A 47 -7.22 6.98 -1.59
CA VAL A 47 -8.38 6.18 -1.16
C VAL A 47 -8.44 4.84 -1.90
N ALA A 48 -8.17 4.83 -3.21
CA ALA A 48 -8.07 3.58 -3.98
C ALA A 48 -6.97 2.65 -3.44
N HIS A 49 -5.79 3.17 -3.09
CA HIS A 49 -4.73 2.37 -2.47
C HIS A 49 -5.19 1.68 -1.17
N MET A 50 -5.88 2.42 -0.29
CA MET A 50 -6.38 1.86 0.98
C MET A 50 -7.51 0.84 0.78
N VAL A 51 -8.42 1.06 -0.16
CA VAL A 51 -9.64 0.25 -0.30
C VAL A 51 -9.49 -0.85 -1.34
N ALA A 52 -8.98 -0.52 -2.55
CA ALA A 52 -8.77 -1.50 -3.61
C ALA A 52 -7.53 -2.37 -3.37
N GLY A 53 -6.45 -1.80 -2.81
CA GLY A 53 -5.22 -2.53 -2.49
C GLY A 53 -5.18 -3.04 -1.05
N GLY A 54 -5.47 -2.18 -0.08
CA GLY A 54 -5.33 -2.47 1.35
C GLY A 54 -6.28 -3.55 1.86
N ILE A 55 -7.53 -3.61 1.38
CA ILE A 55 -8.47 -4.66 1.82
C ILE A 55 -8.03 -6.04 1.35
N PRO A 56 -7.74 -6.29 0.05
CA PRO A 56 -7.13 -7.55 -0.38
C PRO A 56 -5.89 -7.93 0.41
N LEU A 57 -5.05 -6.94 0.74
CA LEU A 57 -3.83 -7.16 1.53
C LEU A 57 -4.12 -7.68 2.95
N ILE A 58 -5.11 -7.12 3.65
CA ILE A 58 -5.54 -7.64 4.97
C ILE A 58 -6.15 -9.03 4.85
N MET A 59 -6.82 -9.33 3.74
CA MET A 59 -7.41 -10.64 3.49
C MET A 59 -6.35 -11.71 3.18
N CYS A 60 -5.18 -11.35 2.65
CA CYS A 60 -4.12 -12.30 2.27
C CYS A 60 -3.79 -13.35 3.34
N PRO A 61 -3.42 -12.99 4.58
CA PRO A 61 -3.10 -13.97 5.63
C PRO A 61 -4.32 -14.78 6.12
N ILE A 62 -5.54 -14.40 5.73
CA ILE A 62 -6.78 -15.05 6.17
C ILE A 62 -7.22 -16.11 5.16
N VAL A 63 -7.03 -15.84 3.86
CA VAL A 63 -7.63 -16.64 2.78
C VAL A 63 -6.62 -17.40 1.93
N PHE A 64 -5.32 -17.06 2.03
CA PHE A 64 -4.27 -17.74 1.29
C PHE A 64 -3.32 -18.45 2.25
N THR A 65 -2.83 -19.60 1.79
CA THR A 65 -1.71 -20.33 2.39
C THR A 65 -0.47 -20.29 1.49
N ASP A 66 -0.63 -19.91 0.21
CA ASP A 66 0.46 -19.81 -0.76
C ASP A 66 0.70 -18.34 -1.15
N PRO A 67 1.94 -17.82 -1.01
CA PRO A 67 2.28 -16.44 -1.36
C PRO A 67 2.16 -16.14 -2.87
N ILE A 68 1.98 -17.14 -3.73
CA ILE A 68 1.78 -16.92 -5.18
C ILE A 68 0.53 -16.09 -5.48
N TYR A 69 -0.52 -16.21 -4.66
CA TYR A 69 -1.78 -15.49 -4.87
C TYR A 69 -1.66 -13.96 -4.71
N PRO A 70 -1.05 -13.42 -3.64
CA PRO A 70 -0.77 -11.99 -3.58
C PRO A 70 0.18 -11.51 -4.69
N LEU A 71 1.17 -12.33 -5.11
CA LEU A 71 2.02 -11.99 -6.25
C LEU A 71 1.20 -11.81 -7.53
N LEU A 72 0.37 -12.79 -7.87
CA LEU A 72 -0.49 -12.76 -9.04
C LEU A 72 -1.42 -11.55 -9.00
N GLY A 73 -2.06 -11.28 -7.85
CA GLY A 73 -2.92 -10.11 -7.67
C GLY A 73 -2.19 -8.79 -7.95
N GLY A 74 -1.00 -8.59 -7.35
CA GLY A 74 -0.22 -7.37 -7.55
C GLY A 74 0.33 -7.21 -8.96
N VAL A 75 0.82 -8.29 -9.58
CA VAL A 75 1.33 -8.28 -10.96
C VAL A 75 0.20 -8.01 -11.95
N LEU A 76 -0.93 -8.70 -11.85
CA LEU A 76 -2.08 -8.47 -12.73
C LEU A 76 -2.66 -7.07 -12.55
N GLY A 77 -2.76 -6.59 -11.32
CA GLY A 77 -3.18 -5.22 -11.02
C GLY A 77 -2.23 -4.19 -11.61
N SER A 78 -0.92 -4.39 -11.46
CA SER A 78 0.10 -3.52 -12.05
C SER A 78 0.04 -3.51 -13.57
N ILE A 79 -0.07 -4.68 -14.22
CA ILE A 79 -0.22 -4.79 -15.67
C ILE A 79 -1.50 -4.06 -16.13
N GLY A 80 -2.63 -4.27 -15.44
CA GLY A 80 -3.90 -3.64 -15.77
C GLY A 80 -3.82 -2.11 -15.70
N LEU A 81 -3.26 -1.57 -14.60
CA LEU A 81 -3.07 -0.13 -14.41
C LEU A 81 -2.04 0.44 -15.40
N ALA A 82 -0.95 -0.28 -15.65
CA ALA A 82 0.05 0.14 -16.64
C ALA A 82 -0.52 0.18 -18.06
N ALA A 83 -1.35 -0.81 -18.41
CA ALA A 83 -1.99 -0.88 -19.71
C ALA A 83 -2.91 0.32 -19.96
N THR A 84 -3.63 0.84 -18.97
CA THR A 84 -4.47 2.02 -19.16
C THR A 84 -3.65 3.28 -19.46
N HIS A 85 -2.45 3.42 -18.88
CA HIS A 85 -1.52 4.50 -19.21
C HIS A 85 -0.98 4.34 -20.64
N ILE A 86 -0.47 3.15 -21.00
CA ILE A 86 0.21 2.90 -22.28
C ILE A 86 -0.76 2.94 -23.47
N THR A 87 -2.02 2.52 -23.26
CA THR A 87 -3.06 2.54 -24.31
C THR A 87 -3.81 3.88 -24.41
N ASN A 88 -3.36 4.90 -23.68
CA ASN A 88 -4.01 6.22 -23.61
C ASN A 88 -5.49 6.16 -23.17
N ARG A 89 -5.83 5.17 -22.34
CA ARG A 89 -7.15 4.97 -21.71
C ARG A 89 -7.08 5.26 -20.22
N ARG A 90 -6.33 6.31 -19.87
CA ARG A 90 -6.00 6.68 -18.50
C ARG A 90 -7.27 6.82 -17.67
N LEU A 91 -7.27 6.23 -16.47
CA LEU A 91 -8.32 6.37 -15.47
C LEU A 91 -8.19 7.76 -14.82
N TRP A 92 -8.59 8.80 -15.55
CA TRP A 92 -8.35 10.21 -15.22
C TRP A 92 -8.81 10.64 -13.82
N TRP A 93 -9.69 9.88 -13.17
CA TRP A 93 -10.12 10.15 -11.80
C TRP A 93 -9.09 9.75 -10.74
N MET A 94 -8.07 8.96 -11.05
CA MET A 94 -7.03 8.53 -10.09
C MET A 94 -5.61 8.41 -10.67
N GLN A 95 -5.46 8.40 -12.00
CA GLN A 95 -4.18 8.30 -12.69
C GLN A 95 -3.72 9.67 -13.20
N THR A 96 -2.41 9.92 -13.10
CA THR A 96 -1.78 11.19 -13.54
C THR A 96 -0.95 10.98 -14.81
N GLU A 97 -0.65 12.06 -15.53
CA GLU A 97 0.24 12.01 -16.71
C GLU A 97 1.72 11.92 -16.36
N GLN A 98 2.08 12.36 -15.16
CA GLN A 98 3.46 12.59 -14.74
C GLN A 98 4.17 11.31 -14.29
N ASN A 99 3.42 10.28 -13.89
CA ASN A 99 3.95 9.04 -13.33
C ASN A 99 2.94 7.89 -13.41
N MET A 100 3.45 6.67 -13.23
CA MET A 100 2.68 5.43 -13.15
C MET A 100 2.76 4.82 -11.74
N ASN A 101 2.80 5.66 -10.70
CA ASN A 101 3.00 5.20 -9.32
C ASN A 101 1.85 4.31 -8.83
N ASP A 102 0.67 4.37 -9.45
CA ASP A 102 -0.44 3.44 -9.19
C ASP A 102 -0.11 2.01 -9.64
N ALA A 103 0.56 1.85 -10.79
CA ALA A 103 1.03 0.54 -11.26
C ALA A 103 2.23 0.05 -10.44
N THR A 104 3.15 0.96 -10.06
CA THR A 104 4.26 0.64 -9.14
C THR A 104 3.74 0.23 -7.77
N PHE A 105 2.71 0.91 -7.24
CA PHE A 105 2.05 0.55 -5.99
C PHE A 105 1.52 -0.89 -6.03
N ALA A 106 0.74 -1.24 -7.06
CA ALA A 106 0.18 -2.58 -7.20
C ALA A 106 1.28 -3.66 -7.32
N PHE A 107 2.34 -3.35 -8.08
CA PHE A 107 3.48 -4.25 -8.21
C PHE A 107 4.20 -4.44 -6.87
N MET A 108 4.56 -3.34 -6.19
CA MET A 108 5.25 -3.36 -4.90
C MET A 108 4.43 -4.09 -3.83
N LEU A 109 3.10 -3.94 -3.85
CA LEU A 109 2.20 -4.70 -2.97
C LEU A 109 2.37 -6.21 -3.18
N GLY A 110 2.25 -6.71 -4.41
CA GLY A 110 2.33 -8.14 -4.68
C GLY A 110 3.72 -8.73 -4.47
N ILE A 111 4.76 -8.08 -5.01
CA ILE A 111 6.13 -8.62 -4.96
C ILE A 111 6.70 -8.61 -3.55
N SER A 112 6.43 -7.56 -2.76
CA SER A 112 6.97 -7.48 -1.39
C SER A 112 6.36 -8.51 -0.47
N VAL A 113 5.04 -8.70 -0.54
CA VAL A 113 4.34 -9.74 0.22
C VAL A 113 4.87 -11.11 -0.18
N TYR A 114 5.01 -11.38 -1.47
CA TYR A 114 5.54 -12.67 -1.94
C TYR A 114 6.95 -12.94 -1.41
N VAL A 115 7.87 -11.99 -1.58
CA VAL A 115 9.27 -12.14 -1.16
C VAL A 115 9.37 -12.29 0.35
N LEU A 116 8.68 -11.45 1.12
CA LEU A 116 8.74 -11.53 2.57
C LEU A 116 8.05 -12.77 3.12
N TRP A 117 6.90 -13.15 2.58
CA TRP A 117 6.21 -14.34 3.06
C TRP A 117 7.06 -15.58 2.79
N HIS A 118 7.64 -15.69 1.59
CA HIS A 118 8.55 -16.80 1.29
C HIS A 118 9.81 -16.80 2.19
N TYR A 119 10.31 -15.63 2.57
CA TYR A 119 11.51 -15.50 3.41
C TYR A 119 11.24 -15.71 4.90
N LEU A 120 10.12 -15.21 5.42
CA LEU A 120 9.77 -15.19 6.84
C LEU A 120 8.92 -16.39 7.26
N ASP A 121 8.28 -17.06 6.31
CA ASP A 121 7.26 -18.10 6.52
C ASP A 121 6.06 -17.64 7.37
N ASP A 122 5.83 -16.33 7.46
CA ASP A 122 4.70 -15.73 8.18
C ASP A 122 4.00 -14.65 7.33
N ALA A 123 2.71 -14.88 7.08
CA ALA A 123 1.88 -14.04 6.23
C ALA A 123 1.61 -12.65 6.84
N TRP A 124 1.47 -12.58 8.16
CA TRP A 124 1.12 -11.35 8.87
C TRP A 124 2.29 -10.37 8.90
N LEU A 125 3.51 -10.86 9.15
CA LEU A 125 4.73 -10.07 9.03
C LEU A 125 4.99 -9.65 7.58
N ALA A 126 4.71 -10.53 6.62
CA ALA A 126 4.96 -10.25 5.21
C ALA A 126 4.11 -9.12 4.63
N ILE A 127 2.87 -8.95 5.11
CA ILE A 127 1.99 -7.86 4.64
C ILE A 127 2.30 -6.52 5.31
N LEU A 128 3.08 -6.48 6.39
CA LEU A 128 3.29 -5.28 7.20
C LEU A 128 3.86 -4.10 6.40
N PRO A 129 4.94 -4.26 5.60
CA PRO A 129 5.48 -3.17 4.77
C PRO A 129 4.48 -2.67 3.73
N ALA A 130 3.74 -3.58 3.11
CA ALA A 130 2.72 -3.23 2.13
C ALA A 130 1.52 -2.52 2.80
N LEU A 131 1.19 -2.82 4.06
CA LEU A 131 0.15 -2.11 4.82
C LEU A 131 0.59 -0.68 5.13
N PHE A 132 1.86 -0.46 5.48
CA PHE A 132 2.40 0.88 5.68
C PHE A 132 2.35 1.72 4.41
N MET A 133 2.63 1.11 3.26
CA MET A 133 2.46 1.76 1.97
C MET A 133 0.97 2.03 1.66
N ALA A 134 0.08 1.04 1.79
CA ALA A 134 -1.32 1.19 1.41
C ALA A 134 -2.08 2.18 2.31
N TYR A 135 -1.93 2.06 3.63
CA TYR A 135 -2.66 2.86 4.60
C TYR A 135 -1.85 4.01 5.18
N GLY A 136 -0.57 3.80 5.51
CA GLY A 136 0.28 4.84 6.06
C GLY A 136 0.46 6.01 5.09
N ASP A 137 0.92 5.73 3.88
CA ASP A 137 1.02 6.75 2.82
C ASP A 137 -0.36 7.21 2.30
N GLY A 138 -1.41 6.39 2.43
CA GLY A 138 -2.80 6.83 2.27
C GLY A 138 -3.17 7.98 3.23
N VAL A 139 -2.86 7.81 4.51
CA VAL A 139 -3.10 8.81 5.57
C VAL A 139 -2.25 10.07 5.37
N THR A 140 -0.97 9.94 4.97
CA THR A 140 -0.13 11.11 4.66
C THR A 140 -0.80 11.94 3.56
N GLY A 141 -1.25 11.29 2.49
CA GLY A 141 -1.91 11.93 1.36
C GLY A 141 -3.18 12.68 1.76
N ILE A 142 -4.02 12.08 2.60
CA ILE A 142 -5.26 12.70 3.09
C ILE A 142 -4.95 13.95 3.94
N ILE A 143 -4.05 13.83 4.91
CA ILE A 143 -3.69 14.95 5.79
C ILE A 143 -3.09 16.10 4.97
N ARG A 144 -2.16 15.79 4.06
CA ARG A 144 -1.47 16.78 3.22
C ARG A 144 -2.45 17.51 2.30
N ASN A 145 -3.36 16.78 1.66
CA ASN A 145 -4.38 17.38 0.80
C ASN A 145 -5.33 18.28 1.60
N LYS A 146 -5.74 17.86 2.80
CA LYS A 146 -6.62 18.66 3.67
C LYS A 146 -5.96 19.95 4.16
N LEU A 147 -4.66 19.91 4.46
CA LEU A 147 -3.94 21.06 5.02
C LEU A 147 -3.42 22.02 3.95
N PHE A 148 -2.95 21.51 2.81
CA PHE A 148 -2.21 22.32 1.84
C PHE A 148 -2.85 22.39 0.45
N ALA A 149 -3.78 21.48 0.13
CA ALA A 149 -4.44 21.38 -1.17
C ALA A 149 -3.48 21.47 -2.37
N LYS A 150 -2.25 20.97 -2.21
CA LYS A 150 -1.21 20.90 -3.25
C LYS A 150 -0.21 19.81 -2.92
N ARG A 151 0.53 19.32 -3.92
CA ARG A 151 1.58 18.31 -3.74
C ARG A 151 2.75 18.90 -2.94
N THR A 152 2.79 18.64 -1.63
CA THR A 152 3.90 19.05 -0.75
C THR A 152 4.16 18.00 0.31
N LYS A 153 5.42 17.64 0.58
CA LYS A 153 5.78 16.76 1.71
C LYS A 153 5.67 17.56 3.01
N SER A 154 5.18 16.95 4.08
CA SER A 154 4.88 17.67 5.32
C SER A 154 5.04 16.79 6.54
N ALA A 155 5.68 17.33 7.58
CA ALA A 155 5.83 16.66 8.86
C ALA A 155 4.48 16.25 9.49
N TRP A 156 3.39 16.97 9.18
CA TRP A 156 2.04 16.58 9.61
C TRP A 156 1.56 15.28 8.95
N GLY A 157 1.93 15.05 7.68
CA GLY A 157 1.68 13.78 6.99
C GLY A 157 2.43 12.64 7.67
N ASN A 158 3.74 12.81 7.90
CA ASN A 158 4.58 11.80 8.56
C ASN A 158 4.09 11.51 9.98
N LEU A 159 3.67 12.53 10.74
CA LEU A 159 3.08 12.32 12.06
C LEU A 159 1.82 11.46 11.98
N GLY A 160 0.92 11.73 11.03
CA GLY A 160 -0.25 10.89 10.79
C GLY A 160 0.11 9.46 10.41
N MET A 161 1.10 9.28 9.54
CA MET A 161 1.63 7.96 9.20
C MET A 161 2.19 7.24 10.42
N ALA A 162 2.95 7.92 11.27
CA ALA A 162 3.56 7.34 12.46
C ALA A 162 2.50 6.89 13.47
N ILE A 163 1.47 7.72 13.68
CA ILE A 163 0.33 7.40 14.57
C ILE A 163 -0.39 6.13 14.11
N LEU A 164 -0.43 5.86 12.80
CA LEU A 164 -1.03 4.64 12.27
C LEU A 164 -0.04 3.46 12.25
N CYS A 165 1.12 3.63 11.62
CA CYS A 165 2.06 2.56 11.31
C CYS A 165 2.78 2.02 12.55
N ILE A 166 3.09 2.86 13.55
CA ILE A 166 3.79 2.40 14.76
C ILE A 166 2.90 1.44 15.57
N PRO A 167 1.64 1.80 15.94
CA PRO A 167 0.76 0.86 16.64
C PRO A 167 0.43 -0.36 15.79
N LEU A 168 0.14 -0.19 14.49
CA LEU A 168 -0.15 -1.29 13.59
C LEU A 168 1.02 -2.29 13.54
N GLY A 169 2.23 -1.78 13.39
CA GLY A 169 3.47 -2.56 13.42
C GLY A 169 3.66 -3.31 14.73
N PHE A 170 3.44 -2.63 15.86
CA PHE A 170 3.52 -3.25 17.18
C PHE A 170 2.52 -4.40 17.35
N PHE A 171 1.25 -4.18 17.01
CA PHE A 171 0.21 -5.18 17.25
C PHE A 171 0.35 -6.39 16.33
N ILE A 172 0.56 -6.20 15.04
CA ILE A 172 0.76 -7.34 14.13
C ILE A 172 2.06 -8.06 14.49
N GLY A 173 3.16 -7.33 14.74
CA GLY A 173 4.42 -7.92 15.16
C GLY A 173 4.30 -8.69 16.48
N LYS A 174 3.41 -8.30 17.39
CA LYS A 174 3.13 -9.02 18.64
C LYS A 174 2.46 -10.38 18.39
N TYR A 175 1.50 -10.43 17.47
CA TYR A 175 0.64 -11.61 17.26
C TYR A 175 1.11 -12.54 16.14
N ALA A 176 2.11 -12.12 15.36
CA ALA A 176 2.74 -12.97 14.36
C ALA A 176 3.80 -13.91 14.97
N ASP A 177 4.27 -14.87 14.18
CA ASP A 177 5.32 -15.82 14.56
C ASP A 177 6.54 -15.66 13.64
N PRO A 178 7.73 -15.28 14.13
CA PRO A 178 8.05 -14.98 15.52
C PRO A 178 7.46 -13.63 15.99
N SER A 179 7.16 -13.56 17.29
CA SER A 179 6.68 -12.32 17.92
C SER A 179 7.79 -11.27 17.99
N ILE A 180 7.67 -10.21 17.20
CA ILE A 180 8.65 -9.12 17.08
C ILE A 180 8.02 -7.71 17.21
N PRO A 181 7.27 -7.44 18.31
CA PRO A 181 6.47 -6.22 18.44
C PRO A 181 7.29 -4.92 18.31
N ILE A 182 8.47 -4.86 18.94
CA ILE A 182 9.32 -3.66 18.87
C ILE A 182 9.87 -3.45 17.46
N TRP A 183 10.29 -4.51 16.77
CA TRP A 183 10.74 -4.39 15.38
C TRP A 183 9.62 -3.98 14.43
N GLY A 184 8.40 -4.49 14.64
CA GLY A 184 7.21 -4.03 13.92
C GLY A 184 6.97 -2.53 14.11
N ALA A 185 7.08 -2.04 15.36
CA ALA A 185 6.97 -0.61 15.68
C ALA A 185 8.09 0.23 15.03
N ILE A 186 9.35 -0.22 15.10
CA ILE A 186 10.49 0.43 14.45
C ILE A 186 10.29 0.48 12.94
N SER A 187 9.80 -0.61 12.34
CA SER A 187 9.53 -0.68 10.90
C SER A 187 8.48 0.36 10.48
N GLY A 188 7.41 0.51 11.27
CA GLY A 188 6.41 1.57 11.05
C GLY A 188 6.96 2.99 11.22
N ALA A 189 7.86 3.21 12.19
CA ALA A 189 8.53 4.49 12.37
C ALA A 189 9.48 4.82 11.20
N VAL A 190 10.25 3.84 10.74
CA VAL A 190 11.14 3.97 9.57
C VAL A 190 10.33 4.25 8.31
N ALA A 191 9.23 3.53 8.08
CA ALA A 191 8.32 3.80 6.97
C ALA A 191 7.83 5.26 6.97
N SER A 192 7.39 5.75 8.13
CA SER A 192 6.97 7.15 8.29
C SER A 192 8.13 8.13 8.05
N PHE A 193 9.31 7.89 8.59
CA PHE A 193 10.47 8.76 8.40
C PHE A 193 10.87 8.84 6.92
N VAL A 194 10.91 7.69 6.25
CA VAL A 194 11.34 7.53 4.87
C VAL A 194 10.36 8.17 3.88
N GLU A 195 9.05 8.15 4.16
CA GLU A 195 8.04 8.80 3.30
C GLU A 195 8.34 10.29 3.05
N ARG A 196 9.03 10.97 3.98
CA ARG A 196 9.36 12.40 3.85
C ARG A 196 10.31 12.68 2.67
N TYR A 197 11.11 11.71 2.28
CA TYR A 197 12.20 11.89 1.32
C TYR A 197 11.76 11.55 -0.10
N GLU A 198 12.22 12.36 -1.06
CA GLU A 198 12.10 12.07 -2.49
C GLU A 198 13.50 11.81 -3.03
N PHE A 199 13.75 10.60 -3.55
CA PHE A 199 15.04 10.21 -4.13
C PHE A 199 14.95 10.14 -5.65
N GLY A 200 15.06 11.31 -6.29
CA GLY A 200 15.04 11.41 -7.75
C GLY A 200 13.79 10.76 -8.36
N PRO A 201 13.93 9.82 -9.32
CA PRO A 201 12.79 9.18 -9.99
C PRO A 201 12.17 8.02 -9.21
N ILE A 202 12.68 7.69 -8.02
CA ILE A 202 12.21 6.53 -7.24
C ILE A 202 10.86 6.87 -6.60
N ASP A 203 9.88 6.01 -6.83
CA ASP A 203 8.55 6.10 -6.22
C ASP A 203 8.62 5.87 -4.70
N ASP A 204 7.87 6.66 -3.92
CA ASP A 204 7.84 6.54 -2.46
C ASP A 204 7.26 5.20 -2.01
N ASN A 205 6.37 4.60 -2.81
CA ASN A 205 5.91 3.23 -2.63
C ASN A 205 7.07 2.22 -2.52
N VAL A 206 8.06 2.33 -3.40
CA VAL A 206 9.22 1.43 -3.42
C VAL A 206 10.07 1.65 -2.18
N LEU A 207 10.32 2.92 -1.86
CA LEU A 207 11.19 3.31 -0.76
C LEU A 207 10.62 2.90 0.61
N ILE A 208 9.33 3.16 0.84
CA ILE A 208 8.60 2.76 2.06
C ILE A 208 8.70 1.25 2.25
N VAL A 209 8.36 0.49 1.21
CA VAL A 209 8.31 -0.97 1.28
C VAL A 209 9.70 -1.54 1.51
N ILE A 210 10.72 -1.16 0.73
CA ILE A 210 12.08 -1.70 0.91
C ILE A 210 12.62 -1.39 2.31
N ALA A 211 12.50 -0.15 2.77
CA ALA A 211 13.03 0.25 4.08
C ALA A 211 12.35 -0.50 5.22
N SER A 212 11.01 -0.61 5.19
CA SER A 212 10.26 -1.31 6.25
C SER A 212 10.45 -2.83 6.18
N SER A 213 10.50 -3.43 4.99
CA SER A 213 10.85 -4.84 4.78
C SER A 213 12.21 -5.20 5.38
N ALA A 214 13.22 -4.36 5.18
CA ALA A 214 14.56 -4.58 5.73
C ALA A 214 14.54 -4.63 7.27
N ILE A 215 13.79 -3.73 7.92
CA ILE A 215 13.66 -3.73 9.39
C ILE A 215 12.97 -5.00 9.90
N ILE A 216 11.91 -5.47 9.22
CA ILE A 216 11.23 -6.71 9.61
C ILE A 216 12.16 -7.91 9.45
N ALA A 217 12.87 -8.02 8.32
CA ALA A 217 13.83 -9.10 8.10
C ALA A 217 14.95 -9.12 9.16
N ILE A 218 15.49 -7.94 9.50
CA ILE A 218 16.46 -7.79 10.59
C ILE A 218 15.85 -8.25 11.93
N GLY A 219 14.61 -7.84 12.21
CA GLY A 219 13.95 -8.18 13.46
C GLY A 219 13.71 -9.68 13.64
N VAL A 220 13.31 -10.37 12.57
CA VAL A 220 13.17 -11.83 12.58
C VAL A 220 14.53 -12.51 12.76
N HIS A 221 15.59 -12.02 12.11
CA HIS A 221 16.91 -12.62 12.20
C HIS A 221 17.60 -12.42 13.56
N LEU A 222 17.46 -11.22 14.15
CA LEU A 222 18.07 -10.89 15.44
C LEU A 222 17.23 -11.37 16.64
N GLY A 223 15.95 -11.68 16.42
CA GLY A 223 15.00 -12.04 17.45
C GLY A 223 14.41 -10.84 18.19
N PRO A 224 13.51 -11.09 19.16
CA PRO A 224 12.79 -10.03 19.87
C PRO A 224 13.73 -9.11 20.64
N LEU A 225 13.47 -7.80 20.58
CA LEU A 225 14.06 -6.83 21.50
C LEU A 225 13.24 -6.86 22.79
N MET A 226 13.75 -7.60 23.79
CA MET A 226 13.09 -7.92 25.08
C MET A 226 11.93 -8.90 24.99
#